data_AF-A0A1Y1K8W2-F1
#
_entry.id   AF-A0A1Y1K8W2-F1
#
_cell.length_a   1.000
_cell.length_b   1.000
_cell.length_c   1.000
_cell.angle_alpha   90.00
_cell.angle_beta   90.00
_cell.angle_gamma   90.00
#
_symmetry.space_group_name_H-M   'P 1'
#
loop_
_entity.id
_entity.type
_entity.pdbx_description
1 polymer ?
#
loop_
_entity_poly.entity_id
_entity_poly.type
_entity_poly.pdbx_seq_one_letter_code
_entity_poly.pdbx_strand_id
1 'polypeptide(L)'
;TKKQWSSVVSDLYHYVNPKNERASPMISKDTYECVMRHKDELDSAIVYDRDFNYQYFGFKTLERSYLLKLNGKIVERPQHMIMRVAVGIWGDNIERVIETYNLMSSKFFTHASPTLFNAGTPQAQLSSCFLVDMKDDSIEGIYDTLKTCAMISKMAGGIGLNVHRIRATGSYIAGTNGTSNGIIPMLRVFNNTARYVDQGGNKRPGAFAIYLEPWHA
;
A
#
# COMPACT_ATOMS: atom_id res chain seq x y z
N THR A 1 16.22 0.62 19.23
CA THR A 1 15.46 1.75 18.67
C THR A 1 15.42 2.87 19.68
N LYS A 2 15.42 4.14 19.25
CA LYS A 2 15.31 5.29 20.16
C LYS A 2 13.98 5.21 20.94
N LYS A 3 13.96 5.73 22.17
CA LYS A 3 12.75 5.71 23.00
C LYS A 3 11.75 6.77 22.54
N GLN A 4 12.18 8.02 22.38
CA GLN A 4 11.30 9.11 21.92
C GLN A 4 10.88 8.89 20.47
N TRP A 5 9.58 9.04 20.20
CA TRP A 5 9.01 8.78 18.89
C TRP A 5 9.29 9.92 17.91
N SER A 6 9.19 11.18 18.36
CA SER A 6 9.57 12.36 17.59
C SER A 6 10.99 12.26 17.02
N SER A 7 11.94 11.74 17.79
CA SER A 7 13.31 11.48 17.36
C SER A 7 13.39 10.41 16.25
N VAL A 8 12.60 9.35 16.33
CA VAL A 8 12.51 8.31 15.29
C VAL A 8 11.92 8.89 14.00
N VAL A 9 10.86 9.71 14.13
CA VAL A 9 10.23 10.42 13.00
C VAL A 9 11.22 11.35 12.31
N SER A 10 12.05 12.06 13.08
CA SER A 10 13.11 12.92 12.54
C SER A 10 14.17 12.12 11.77
N ASP A 11 14.62 10.98 12.30
CA ASP A 11 15.56 10.10 11.59
C ASP A 11 14.98 9.58 10.26
N LEU A 12 13.68 9.22 10.26
CA LEU A 12 12.98 8.73 9.07
C LEU A 12 12.75 9.81 8.02
N TYR A 13 12.50 11.05 8.44
CA TYR A 13 12.30 12.19 7.54
C TYR A 13 13.61 12.65 6.91
N HIS A 14 14.68 12.78 7.70
CA HIS A 14 15.99 13.21 7.20
C HIS A 14 16.83 12.09 6.59
N TYR A 15 16.22 10.92 6.31
CA TYR A 15 16.96 9.79 5.76
C TYR A 15 17.55 10.11 4.38
N VAL A 16 18.86 9.89 4.27
CA VAL A 16 19.60 9.92 3.01
C VAL A 16 20.00 8.51 2.66
N ASN A 17 19.68 8.08 1.44
CA ASN A 17 19.99 6.72 1.01
C ASN A 17 21.50 6.57 0.78
N PRO A 18 22.19 5.67 1.50
CA PRO A 18 23.66 5.57 1.45
C PRO A 18 24.20 5.08 0.11
N LYS A 19 23.35 4.51 -0.76
CA LYS A 19 23.79 3.99 -2.07
C LYS A 19 23.82 5.04 -3.17
N ASN A 20 23.02 6.09 -3.05
CA ASN A 20 22.89 7.13 -4.08
C ASN A 20 23.04 8.55 -3.54
N GLU A 21 23.24 8.70 -2.23
CA GLU A 21 23.45 9.95 -1.51
C GLU A 21 22.31 10.97 -1.68
N ARG A 22 21.11 10.49 -2.03
CA ARG A 22 19.92 11.34 -2.20
C ARG A 22 18.99 11.25 -1.00
N ALA A 23 18.45 12.40 -0.62
CA ALA A 23 17.36 12.49 0.35
C ALA A 23 16.19 11.61 -0.11
N SER A 24 15.79 10.67 0.76
CA SER A 24 14.76 9.67 0.49
C SER A 24 13.83 9.57 1.71
N PRO A 25 13.12 10.64 2.08
CA PRO A 25 12.31 10.67 3.29
C PRO A 25 11.30 9.52 3.31
N MET A 26 11.15 8.86 4.46
CA MET A 26 10.13 7.82 4.66
C MET A 26 8.86 8.35 5.34
N ILE A 27 8.90 9.57 5.84
CA ILE A 27 7.76 10.30 6.42
C ILE A 27 7.43 11.48 5.51
N SER A 28 6.14 11.76 5.32
CA SER A 28 5.71 12.93 4.54
C SER A 28 6.09 14.22 5.28
N LYS A 29 6.30 15.31 4.54
CA LYS A 29 6.60 16.62 5.14
C LYS A 29 5.50 17.06 6.10
N ASP A 30 4.24 16.94 5.69
CA ASP A 30 3.08 17.35 6.50
C ASP A 30 2.99 16.55 7.82
N THR A 31 3.22 15.24 7.75
CA THR A 31 3.28 14.39 8.95
C THR A 31 4.45 14.77 9.84
N TYR A 32 5.63 15.00 9.27
CA TYR A 32 6.81 15.43 10.05
C TYR A 32 6.55 16.74 10.77
N GLU A 33 6.02 17.76 10.08
CA GLU A 33 5.74 19.06 10.66
C GLU A 33 4.68 19.00 11.77
N CYS A 34 3.61 18.22 11.58
CA CYS A 34 2.59 17.95 12.60
C CYS A 34 3.21 17.30 13.85
N VAL A 35 4.02 16.25 13.67
CA VAL A 35 4.70 15.58 14.80
C VAL A 35 5.64 16.52 15.53
N MET A 36 6.42 17.34 14.81
CA MET A 36 7.33 18.29 15.46
C MET A 36 6.59 19.37 16.24
N ARG A 37 5.43 19.82 15.76
CA ARG A 37 4.58 20.82 16.42
C ARG A 37 3.98 20.31 17.73
N HIS A 38 3.57 19.04 17.74
CA HIS A 38 2.89 18.39 18.89
C HIS A 38 3.77 17.36 19.60
N LYS A 39 5.10 17.48 19.49
CA LYS A 39 6.05 16.43 19.89
C LYS A 39 5.89 15.97 21.34
N ASP A 40 5.69 16.90 22.27
CA ASP A 40 5.70 16.61 23.71
C ASP A 40 4.43 15.85 24.12
N GLU A 41 3.29 16.24 23.54
CA GLU A 41 1.99 15.57 23.73
C GLU A 41 1.99 14.17 23.10
N LEU A 42 2.49 14.03 21.88
CA LEU A 42 2.52 12.75 21.18
C LEU A 42 3.55 11.77 21.77
N ASP A 43 4.73 12.25 22.19
CA ASP A 43 5.74 11.42 22.85
C ASP A 43 5.27 10.93 24.22
N SER A 44 4.53 11.75 24.97
CA SER A 44 4.01 11.39 26.29
C SER A 44 2.77 10.49 26.23
N ALA A 45 1.98 10.55 25.16
CA ALA A 45 0.82 9.68 24.96
C ALA A 45 1.19 8.21 24.71
N ILE A 46 2.41 7.92 24.23
CA ILE A 46 2.82 6.56 23.87
C ILE A 46 3.12 5.70 25.11
N VAL A 47 2.40 4.57 25.21
CA VAL A 47 2.59 3.56 26.26
C VAL A 47 3.38 2.37 25.72
N TYR A 48 4.70 2.38 25.91
CA TYR A 48 5.60 1.35 25.38
C TYR A 48 5.35 -0.06 25.91
N ASP A 49 4.79 -0.21 27.11
CA ASP A 49 4.50 -1.53 27.67
C ASP A 49 3.45 -2.30 26.85
N ARG A 50 2.65 -1.60 26.03
CA ARG A 50 1.71 -2.23 25.09
C ARG A 50 2.40 -3.02 23.97
N ASP A 51 3.70 -2.83 23.75
CA ASP A 51 4.48 -3.66 22.82
C ASP A 51 4.51 -5.14 23.26
N PHE A 52 4.45 -5.41 24.57
CA PHE A 52 4.43 -6.77 25.12
C PHE A 52 3.08 -7.48 24.97
N ASN A 53 2.05 -6.77 24.53
CA ASN A 53 0.75 -7.38 24.29
C ASN A 53 0.77 -8.27 23.04
N TYR A 54 1.75 -8.17 22.15
CA TYR A 54 1.82 -9.01 20.95
C TYR A 54 2.34 -10.41 21.28
N GLN A 55 1.65 -11.42 20.77
CA GLN A 55 2.18 -12.78 20.73
C GLN A 55 3.40 -12.84 19.81
N TYR A 56 4.30 -13.80 20.05
CA TYR A 56 5.56 -13.94 19.31
C TYR A 56 5.40 -13.88 17.79
N PHE A 57 4.48 -14.67 17.22
CA PHE A 57 4.25 -14.68 15.76
C PHE A 57 3.68 -13.36 15.24
N GLY A 58 2.80 -12.71 16.01
CA GLY A 58 2.27 -11.39 15.68
C GLY A 58 3.38 -10.35 15.64
N PHE A 59 4.25 -10.35 16.66
CA PHE A 59 5.39 -9.45 16.71
C PHE A 59 6.38 -9.69 15.56
N LYS A 60 6.73 -10.95 15.27
CA LYS A 60 7.61 -11.30 14.14
C LYS A 60 7.03 -10.89 12.79
N THR A 61 5.70 -10.94 12.65
CA THR A 61 5.00 -10.43 11.46
C THR A 61 5.20 -8.93 11.30
N LEU A 62 5.07 -8.16 12.40
CA LEU A 62 5.30 -6.72 12.40
C LEU A 62 6.75 -6.38 12.02
N GLU A 63 7.73 -7.03 12.66
CA GLU A 63 9.16 -6.83 12.38
C GLU A 63 9.55 -7.14 10.92
N ARG A 64 8.92 -8.16 10.34
CA ARG A 64 9.22 -8.57 8.97
C ARG A 64 8.80 -7.49 7.97
N SER A 65 7.59 -6.97 8.08
CA SER A 65 6.96 -6.24 6.96
C SER A 65 6.34 -4.88 7.31
N TYR A 66 6.04 -4.58 8.58
CA TYR A 66 5.24 -3.40 8.96
C TYR A 66 6.06 -2.26 9.59
N LEU A 67 7.11 -2.60 10.33
CA LEU A 67 7.95 -1.60 10.99
C LEU A 67 8.99 -1.04 10.01
N LEU A 68 9.07 0.29 9.89
CA LEU A 68 10.04 0.94 9.01
C LEU A 68 11.48 0.65 9.44
N LYS A 69 12.35 0.56 8.43
CA LYS A 69 13.76 0.19 8.57
C LYS A 69 14.66 1.25 7.95
N LEU A 70 15.72 1.61 8.66
CA LEU A 70 16.83 2.38 8.10
C LEU A 70 18.02 1.45 7.95
N ASN A 71 18.61 1.40 6.74
CA ASN A 71 19.78 0.56 6.44
C ASN A 71 19.58 -0.92 6.87
N GLY A 72 18.37 -1.45 6.66
CA GLY A 72 18.00 -2.83 7.02
C GLY A 72 17.71 -3.07 8.51
N LYS A 73 17.94 -2.08 9.39
CA LYS A 73 17.63 -2.18 10.82
C LYS A 73 16.28 -1.54 11.12
N ILE A 74 15.47 -2.23 11.93
CA ILE A 74 14.17 -1.72 12.39
C ILE A 74 14.40 -0.50 13.28
N VAL A 75 13.73 0.61 12.95
CA VAL A 75 13.79 1.85 13.74
C VAL A 75 12.49 2.14 14.48
N GLU A 76 11.35 1.69 13.94
CA GLU A 76 10.05 1.81 14.59
C GLU A 76 9.79 0.68 15.59
N ARG A 77 9.18 1.02 16.73
CA ARG A 77 8.47 0.08 17.59
C ARG A 77 7.03 -0.10 17.12
N PRO A 78 6.30 -1.17 17.52
CA PRO A 78 4.87 -1.29 17.23
C PRO A 78 4.07 -0.04 17.62
N GLN A 79 4.32 0.53 18.81
CA GLN A 79 3.67 1.79 19.20
C GLN A 79 3.97 2.96 18.25
N HIS A 80 5.21 3.06 17.74
CA HIS A 80 5.60 4.12 16.80
C HIS A 80 4.84 4.00 15.49
N MET A 81 4.66 2.78 14.98
CA MET A 81 3.88 2.51 13.78
C MET A 81 2.41 2.90 13.98
N ILE A 82 1.81 2.53 15.12
CA ILE A 82 0.40 2.87 15.42
C ILE A 82 0.23 4.39 15.52
N MET A 83 1.13 5.09 16.22
CA MET A 83 1.06 6.55 16.34
C MET A 83 1.25 7.23 14.98
N ARG A 84 2.20 6.76 14.15
CA ARG A 84 2.36 7.22 12.77
C ARG A 84 1.08 7.05 11.95
N VAL A 85 0.40 5.91 12.10
CA VAL A 85 -0.87 5.65 11.41
C VAL A 85 -1.95 6.62 11.89
N ALA A 86 -2.09 6.83 13.19
CA ALA A 86 -3.07 7.75 13.76
C ALA A 86 -2.85 9.19 13.29
N VAL A 87 -1.61 9.70 13.37
CA VAL A 87 -1.25 11.03 12.83
C VAL A 87 -1.43 11.09 11.31
N GLY A 88 -1.08 10.02 10.60
CA GLY A 88 -1.25 9.95 9.15
C GLY A 88 -2.72 10.00 8.69
N ILE A 89 -3.67 9.65 9.56
CA ILE A 89 -5.12 9.70 9.27
C ILE A 89 -5.70 11.05 9.69
N TRP A 90 -5.35 11.53 10.88
CA TRP A 90 -6.03 12.68 11.52
C TRP A 90 -5.26 14.00 11.45
N GLY A 91 -3.98 13.97 11.10
CA GLY A 91 -3.11 15.14 11.05
C GLY A 91 -3.08 15.88 12.38
N ASP A 92 -3.40 17.18 12.34
CA ASP A 92 -3.38 18.09 13.49
C ASP A 92 -4.55 17.94 14.46
N ASN A 93 -5.50 17.02 14.21
CA ASN A 93 -6.57 16.72 15.17
C ASN A 93 -6.06 15.78 16.27
N ILE A 94 -5.30 16.31 17.23
CA ILE A 94 -4.58 15.54 18.25
C ILE A 94 -5.51 14.71 19.15
N GLU A 95 -6.71 15.22 19.44
CA GLU A 95 -7.72 14.46 20.19
C GLU A 95 -8.07 13.14 19.47
N ARG A 96 -8.34 13.21 18.16
CA ARG A 96 -8.63 12.02 17.33
C ARG A 96 -7.40 11.12 17.13
N VAL A 97 -6.21 11.71 17.05
CA VAL A 97 -4.94 10.96 17.01
C VAL A 97 -4.80 10.11 18.27
N ILE A 98 -4.95 10.70 19.46
CA ILE A 98 -4.78 10.02 20.74
C ILE A 98 -5.89 8.99 20.95
N GLU A 99 -7.14 9.30 20.59
CA GLU A 99 -8.26 8.35 20.60
C GLU A 99 -7.93 7.11 19.76
N THR A 100 -7.55 7.32 18.49
CA THR A 100 -7.22 6.25 17.55
C THR A 100 -6.01 5.44 18.01
N TYR A 101 -4.95 6.10 18.47
CA TYR A 101 -3.77 5.44 19.03
C TYR A 101 -4.15 4.53 20.21
N ASN A 102 -4.96 5.02 21.15
CA ASN A 102 -5.35 4.25 22.32
C ASN A 102 -6.20 3.03 21.96
N LEU A 103 -7.16 3.18 21.05
CA LEU A 103 -8.01 2.07 20.59
C LEU A 103 -7.20 1.02 19.82
N MET A 104 -6.31 1.44 18.90
CA MET A 104 -5.48 0.52 18.13
C MET A 104 -4.41 -0.17 19.00
N SER A 105 -3.71 0.56 19.86
CA SER A 105 -2.67 -0.01 20.75
C SER A 105 -3.26 -0.92 21.83
N SER A 106 -4.52 -0.71 22.20
CA SER A 106 -5.29 -1.63 23.05
C SER A 106 -5.98 -2.77 22.25
N LYS A 107 -5.76 -2.82 20.93
CA LYS A 107 -6.27 -3.83 19.99
C LYS A 107 -7.80 -3.92 19.88
N PHE A 108 -8.52 -2.83 20.08
CA PHE A 108 -9.96 -2.80 19.79
C PHE A 108 -10.26 -2.96 18.29
N PHE A 109 -9.37 -2.43 17.44
CA PHE A 109 -9.42 -2.62 16.00
C PHE A 109 -8.01 -2.46 15.39
N THR A 110 -7.89 -2.77 14.10
CA THR A 110 -6.71 -2.45 13.29
C THR A 110 -7.13 -1.99 11.91
N HIS A 111 -6.37 -1.08 11.31
CA HIS A 111 -6.50 -0.78 9.88
C HIS A 111 -5.91 -1.89 9.02
N ALA A 112 -6.28 -1.89 7.74
CA ALA A 112 -5.74 -2.80 6.74
C ALA A 112 -4.25 -2.56 6.49
N SER A 113 -3.55 -3.57 5.96
CA SER A 113 -2.09 -3.50 5.78
C SER A 113 -1.59 -2.29 4.98
N PRO A 114 -2.22 -1.87 3.85
CA PRO A 114 -1.77 -0.69 3.12
C PRO A 114 -1.80 0.58 3.97
N THR A 115 -2.82 0.73 4.82
CA THR A 115 -2.89 1.84 5.78
C THR A 115 -1.74 1.77 6.77
N LEU A 116 -1.44 0.60 7.34
CA LEU A 116 -0.32 0.44 8.29
C LEU A 116 1.05 0.71 7.63
N PHE A 117 1.21 0.32 6.37
CA PHE A 117 2.44 0.55 5.60
C PHE A 117 2.65 2.02 5.23
N ASN A 118 1.59 2.70 4.79
CA ASN A 118 1.73 3.93 4.02
C ASN A 118 1.18 5.18 4.73
N ALA A 119 0.39 5.06 5.79
CA ALA A 119 -0.05 6.22 6.56
C ALA A 119 1.14 6.99 7.12
N GLY A 120 1.12 8.31 6.93
CA GLY A 120 2.20 9.22 7.32
C GLY A 120 3.42 9.23 6.40
N THR A 121 3.42 8.47 5.30
CA THR A 121 4.54 8.39 4.34
C THR A 121 4.32 9.32 3.13
N PRO A 122 5.34 9.68 2.33
CA PRO A 122 5.19 10.59 1.20
C PRO A 122 4.20 10.13 0.11
N GLN A 123 3.97 8.82 -0.03
CA GLN A 123 2.99 8.27 -0.97
C GLN A 123 1.96 7.43 -0.19
N ALA A 124 1.05 8.13 0.47
CA ALA A 124 0.03 7.56 1.35
C ALA A 124 -1.12 6.87 0.57
N GLN A 125 -0.85 5.78 -0.13
CA GLN A 125 -1.90 4.94 -0.70
C GLN A 125 -2.44 4.02 0.41
N LEU A 126 -3.65 4.30 0.90
CA LEU A 126 -4.22 3.63 2.09
C LEU A 126 -5.25 2.53 1.76
N SER A 127 -5.78 2.52 0.54
CA SER A 127 -6.86 1.62 0.10
C SER A 127 -6.32 0.25 -0.32
N SER A 128 -7.04 -0.83 0.00
CA SER A 128 -6.55 -2.19 -0.31
C SER A 128 -7.00 -2.74 -1.65
N CYS A 129 -8.24 -2.47 -2.05
CA CYS A 129 -8.88 -3.14 -3.17
C CYS A 129 -9.40 -2.14 -4.19
N PHE A 130 -9.30 -2.50 -5.45
CA PHE A 130 -9.76 -1.71 -6.58
C PHE A 130 -10.60 -2.57 -7.52
N LEU A 131 -11.70 -2.00 -8.00
CA LEU A 131 -12.52 -2.58 -9.05
C LEU A 131 -12.22 -1.80 -10.32
N VAL A 132 -11.82 -2.51 -11.37
CA VAL A 132 -11.47 -1.95 -12.67
C VAL A 132 -12.37 -2.61 -13.70
N ASP A 133 -13.03 -1.78 -14.50
CA ASP A 133 -13.75 -2.26 -15.68
C ASP A 133 -12.87 -2.07 -16.91
N MET A 134 -12.96 -3.00 -17.85
CA MET A 134 -12.27 -2.88 -19.13
C MET A 134 -12.75 -1.59 -19.82
N LYS A 135 -11.82 -0.73 -20.26
CA LYS A 135 -12.19 0.56 -20.85
C LYS A 135 -12.99 0.40 -22.13
N ASP A 136 -12.52 -0.44 -23.04
CA ASP A 136 -13.12 -0.62 -24.36
C ASP A 136 -12.71 -1.98 -24.96
N ASP A 137 -13.51 -2.48 -25.91
CA ASP A 137 -13.19 -3.68 -26.72
C ASP A 137 -12.29 -3.31 -27.91
N SER A 138 -11.11 -2.78 -27.59
CA SER A 138 -10.10 -2.34 -28.54
C SER A 138 -8.70 -2.53 -27.95
N ILE A 139 -7.67 -2.55 -28.80
CA ILE A 139 -6.28 -2.65 -28.35
C ILE A 139 -5.92 -1.46 -27.44
N GLU A 140 -6.36 -0.26 -27.79
CA GLU A 140 -6.14 0.93 -26.97
C GLU A 140 -6.80 0.80 -25.59
N GLY A 141 -8.08 0.41 -25.54
CA GLY A 141 -8.79 0.17 -24.28
C GLY A 141 -8.15 -0.90 -23.40
N ILE A 142 -7.69 -2.00 -24.02
CA ILE A 142 -7.01 -3.10 -23.32
C ILE A 142 -5.69 -2.63 -22.70
N TYR A 143 -4.85 -1.93 -23.47
CA TYR A 143 -3.54 -1.48 -23.00
C TYR A 143 -3.64 -0.33 -21.99
N ASP A 144 -4.62 0.57 -22.12
CA ASP A 144 -4.89 1.57 -21.11
C ASP A 144 -5.35 0.94 -19.79
N THR A 145 -6.21 -0.07 -19.86
CA THR A 145 -6.65 -0.83 -18.69
C THR A 145 -5.47 -1.56 -18.04
N LEU A 146 -4.59 -2.17 -18.86
CA LEU A 146 -3.36 -2.82 -18.39
C LEU A 146 -2.43 -1.84 -17.68
N LYS A 147 -2.25 -0.63 -18.23
CA LYS A 147 -1.48 0.45 -17.62
C LYS A 147 -2.07 0.85 -16.27
N THR A 148 -3.39 1.03 -16.18
CA THR A 148 -4.07 1.30 -14.92
C THR A 148 -3.82 0.19 -13.90
N CYS A 149 -3.96 -1.08 -14.29
CA CYS A 149 -3.68 -2.21 -13.42
C CYS A 149 -2.23 -2.26 -12.93
N ALA A 150 -1.26 -1.98 -13.81
CA ALA A 150 0.15 -1.90 -13.45
C ALA A 150 0.41 -0.79 -12.41
N MET A 151 -0.19 0.39 -12.59
CA MET A 151 -0.03 1.51 -11.66
C MET A 151 -0.66 1.22 -10.29
N ILE A 152 -1.82 0.57 -10.26
CA ILE A 152 -2.46 0.13 -9.00
C ILE A 152 -1.60 -0.94 -8.30
N SER A 153 -1.15 -1.95 -9.06
CA SER A 153 -0.32 -3.04 -8.51
C SER A 153 0.99 -2.51 -7.92
N LYS A 154 1.63 -1.54 -8.58
CA LYS A 154 2.86 -0.89 -8.08
C LYS A 154 2.70 -0.37 -6.64
N MET A 155 1.50 0.10 -6.28
CA MET A 155 1.18 0.67 -4.96
C MET A 155 0.57 -0.34 -3.98
N ALA A 156 0.72 -1.64 -4.26
CA ALA A 156 0.23 -2.74 -3.42
C ALA A 156 -1.31 -2.89 -3.31
N GLY A 157 -2.05 -2.41 -4.32
CA GLY A 157 -3.49 -2.62 -4.42
C GLY A 157 -3.85 -3.96 -5.08
N GLY A 158 -4.83 -4.67 -4.53
CA GLY A 158 -5.47 -5.82 -5.19
C GLY A 158 -6.51 -5.36 -6.21
N ILE A 159 -6.68 -6.10 -7.30
CA ILE A 159 -7.55 -5.68 -8.42
C ILE A 159 -8.60 -6.75 -8.70
N GLY A 160 -9.86 -6.35 -8.78
CA GLY A 160 -10.92 -7.08 -9.48
C GLY A 160 -11.13 -6.46 -10.86
N LEU A 161 -10.85 -7.20 -11.93
CA LEU A 161 -10.96 -6.74 -13.30
C LEU A 161 -12.15 -7.40 -14.00
N ASN A 162 -13.13 -6.62 -14.41
CA ASN A 162 -14.21 -7.06 -15.28
C ASN A 162 -13.76 -7.09 -16.75
N VAL A 163 -13.96 -8.21 -17.43
CA VAL A 163 -13.62 -8.39 -18.86
C VAL A 163 -14.81 -8.79 -19.75
N HIS A 164 -16.06 -8.70 -19.27
CA HIS A 164 -17.26 -9.18 -19.99
C HIS A 164 -17.45 -8.57 -21.38
N ARG A 165 -16.97 -7.33 -21.59
CA ARG A 165 -17.12 -6.59 -22.85
C ARG A 165 -16.13 -6.99 -23.95
N ILE A 166 -15.08 -7.75 -23.63
CA ILE A 166 -14.08 -8.15 -24.63
C ILE A 166 -14.65 -9.22 -25.55
N ARG A 167 -14.47 -9.07 -26.86
CA ARG A 167 -14.99 -10.04 -27.84
C ARG A 167 -14.38 -11.44 -27.68
N ALA A 168 -15.20 -12.46 -27.87
CA ALA A 168 -14.80 -13.87 -27.80
C ALA A 168 -13.94 -14.33 -28.99
N THR A 169 -13.35 -15.53 -28.87
CA THR A 169 -12.56 -16.17 -29.93
C THR A 169 -13.37 -16.33 -31.21
N GLY A 170 -12.77 -16.04 -32.37
CA GLY A 170 -13.42 -16.13 -33.68
C GLY A 170 -14.24 -14.88 -34.07
N SER A 171 -14.44 -13.92 -33.16
CA SER A 171 -15.16 -12.68 -33.46
C SER A 171 -14.43 -11.84 -34.51
N TYR A 172 -15.17 -11.24 -35.44
CA TYR A 172 -14.63 -10.45 -36.53
C TYR A 172 -13.90 -9.17 -36.06
N ILE A 173 -12.82 -8.80 -36.76
CA ILE A 173 -12.08 -7.55 -36.54
C ILE A 173 -12.05 -6.78 -37.86
N ALA A 174 -12.86 -5.72 -37.95
CA ALA A 174 -13.03 -4.93 -39.17
C ALA A 174 -11.72 -4.29 -39.66
N GLY A 175 -10.92 -3.71 -38.76
CA GLY A 175 -9.71 -2.96 -39.13
C GLY A 175 -8.59 -3.81 -39.72
N THR A 176 -8.53 -5.11 -39.42
CA THR A 176 -7.50 -6.04 -39.93
C THR A 176 -8.07 -7.13 -40.83
N ASN A 177 -9.39 -7.13 -41.04
CA ASN A 177 -10.14 -8.20 -41.70
C ASN A 177 -9.80 -9.61 -41.17
N GLY A 178 -9.53 -9.71 -39.87
CA GLY A 178 -9.13 -10.94 -39.19
C GLY A 178 -10.15 -11.38 -38.14
N THR A 179 -9.77 -12.41 -37.37
CA THR A 179 -10.57 -12.95 -36.26
C THR A 179 -9.83 -12.80 -34.93
N SER A 180 -10.58 -12.50 -33.86
CA SER A 180 -10.04 -12.41 -32.50
C SER A 180 -9.59 -13.77 -31.96
N ASN A 181 -8.50 -13.76 -31.19
CA ASN A 181 -8.05 -14.93 -30.42
C ASN A 181 -8.71 -15.03 -29.03
N GLY A 182 -9.67 -14.14 -28.73
CA GLY A 182 -10.45 -14.13 -27.50
C GLY A 182 -9.70 -13.65 -26.27
N ILE A 183 -10.27 -13.92 -25.10
CA ILE A 183 -9.78 -13.41 -23.80
C ILE A 183 -8.52 -14.13 -23.30
N ILE A 184 -8.26 -15.38 -23.70
CA ILE A 184 -7.14 -16.16 -23.12
C ILE A 184 -5.77 -15.52 -23.43
N PRO A 185 -5.44 -15.15 -24.68
CA PRO A 185 -4.19 -14.45 -24.97
C PRO A 185 -4.11 -13.07 -24.29
N MET A 186 -5.22 -12.34 -24.20
CA MET A 186 -5.27 -11.08 -23.47
C MET A 186 -4.93 -11.28 -21.99
N LEU A 187 -5.56 -12.26 -21.32
CA LEU A 187 -5.32 -12.57 -19.91
C LEU A 187 -3.89 -13.06 -19.64
N ARG A 188 -3.23 -13.69 -20.62
CA ARG A 188 -1.78 -14.00 -20.52
C ARG A 188 -0.92 -12.75 -20.42
N VAL A 189 -1.30 -11.65 -21.09
CA VAL A 189 -0.62 -10.35 -20.96
C VAL A 189 -0.83 -9.79 -19.55
N PHE A 190 -2.06 -9.76 -19.05
CA PHE A 190 -2.35 -9.32 -17.68
C PHE A 190 -1.62 -10.15 -16.63
N ASN A 191 -1.56 -11.46 -16.79
CA ASN A 191 -0.80 -12.37 -15.93
C ASN A 191 0.69 -12.01 -15.91
N ASN A 192 1.31 -11.79 -17.08
CA ASN A 192 2.71 -11.42 -17.15
C ASN A 192 2.98 -10.06 -16.51
N THR A 193 2.07 -9.10 -16.67
CA THR A 193 2.14 -7.81 -15.98
C THR A 193 2.01 -7.95 -14.47
N ALA A 194 1.09 -8.77 -13.96
CA ALA A 194 0.94 -9.02 -12.53
C ALA A 194 2.21 -9.65 -11.91
N ARG A 195 2.89 -10.53 -12.67
CA ARG A 195 4.17 -11.12 -12.26
C ARG A 195 5.34 -10.14 -12.33
N TYR A 196 5.32 -9.22 -13.30
CA TYR A 196 6.37 -8.23 -13.48
C TYR A 196 6.30 -7.12 -12.42
N VAL A 197 5.09 -6.61 -12.16
CA VAL A 197 4.85 -5.55 -11.18
C VAL A 197 4.58 -6.15 -9.81
N ASP A 198 5.64 -6.69 -9.21
CA ASP A 198 5.64 -7.19 -7.83
C ASP A 198 5.62 -6.00 -6.84
N GLN A 199 4.68 -6.02 -5.89
CA GLN A 199 4.28 -4.85 -5.13
C GLN A 199 5.43 -4.37 -4.23
N GLY A 200 6.02 -3.21 -4.55
CA GLY A 200 7.00 -2.53 -3.70
C GLY A 200 8.29 -3.30 -3.40
N GLY A 201 8.72 -4.19 -4.30
CA GLY A 201 9.94 -5.00 -4.13
C GLY A 201 9.73 -6.21 -3.23
N ASN A 202 8.81 -7.10 -3.62
CA ASN A 202 8.52 -8.38 -2.96
C ASN A 202 7.82 -8.25 -1.58
N LYS A 203 7.09 -7.14 -1.34
CA LYS A 203 6.23 -7.04 -0.16
C LYS A 203 4.98 -7.90 -0.31
N ARG A 204 4.44 -8.00 -1.54
CA ARG A 204 3.28 -8.82 -1.93
C ARG A 204 3.28 -9.06 -3.45
N PRO A 205 3.02 -10.27 -3.96
CA PRO A 205 2.83 -10.49 -5.39
C PRO A 205 1.57 -9.76 -5.89
N GLY A 206 1.61 -9.26 -7.14
CA GLY A 206 0.44 -8.68 -7.79
C GLY A 206 -0.69 -9.70 -7.92
N ALA A 207 -1.90 -9.32 -7.50
CA ALA A 207 -3.05 -10.23 -7.46
C ALA A 207 -4.26 -9.61 -8.17
N PHE A 208 -4.62 -10.17 -9.32
CA PHE A 208 -5.78 -9.76 -10.12
C PHE A 208 -6.81 -10.88 -10.11
N ALA A 209 -8.03 -10.58 -9.66
CA ALA A 209 -9.20 -11.44 -9.83
C ALA A 209 -9.92 -11.02 -11.11
N ILE A 210 -10.10 -11.96 -12.03
CA ILE A 210 -10.80 -11.72 -13.29
C ILE A 210 -12.27 -12.09 -13.12
N TYR A 211 -13.16 -11.15 -13.42
CA TYR A 211 -14.60 -11.36 -13.42
C TYR A 211 -15.07 -11.60 -14.85
N LEU A 212 -15.73 -12.75 -15.06
CA LEU A 212 -16.37 -13.12 -16.32
C LEU A 212 -17.78 -13.65 -16.07
N GLU A 213 -18.78 -13.14 -16.78
CA GLU A 213 -20.14 -13.67 -16.73
C GLU A 213 -20.24 -14.99 -17.52
N PRO A 214 -21.08 -15.94 -17.07
CA PRO A 214 -21.07 -17.32 -17.57
C PRO A 214 -21.65 -17.49 -18.98
N TRP A 215 -22.22 -16.43 -19.57
CA TRP A 215 -22.71 -16.45 -20.95
C TRP A 215 -21.63 -16.11 -21.98
N HIS A 216 -20.45 -15.66 -21.54
CA HIS A 216 -19.33 -15.39 -22.44
C HIS A 216 -18.84 -16.70 -23.09
N ALA A 217 -18.76 -16.70 -24.42
CA ALA A 217 -18.36 -17.85 -25.24
C ALA A 217 -16.89 -18.29 -25.02
#